data_AF-A0A3C1H3G3-F1
#
_entry.id   AF-A0A3C1H3G3-F1
#
_cell.length_a   1.000
_cell.length_b   1.000
_cell.length_c   1.000
_cell.angle_alpha   90.00
_cell.angle_beta   90.00
_cell.angle_gamma   90.00
#
_symmetry.space_group_name_H-M   'P 1'
#
loop_
_entity.id
_entity.type
_entity.pdbx_description
1 polymer ?
#
loop_
_entity_poly.entity_id
_entity_poly.type
_entity_poly.pdbx_seq_one_letter_code
_entity_poly.pdbx_strand_id
1 'polypeptide(L)'
;MKRGVPMLCPNCKNQISDTASFCTFCGTAVQHAPASAGTGASQDQPPMQTQMPAGIPAPGFSERLNDPEILAAMKRNSRAAGIFGIVIIPMPLIGFLIYSRFSEKMEFSEALKIGAIVSGVFLLFALFSAAKRRMTKSYDAVVTDKRTRTTYRHTNSDDKEMITEYTTVVRTDSGKTRKIVEYEGSPLQAFDYLNIGDRFRFHPQFVFPYEHYDKSKAPYLCCVSCGRRNPVTADRCEKCNVPLLK
;
A
#
# COMPACT_ATOMS: atom_id res chain seq x y z
N MET A 1 45.94 8.52 -1.76
CA MET A 1 44.57 7.96 -1.72
C MET A 1 44.57 6.79 -0.74
N LYS A 2 44.08 6.99 0.49
CA LYS A 2 43.99 5.91 1.49
C LYS A 2 42.80 5.00 1.10
N ARG A 3 43.08 3.74 0.74
CA ARG A 3 42.03 2.73 0.55
C ARG A 3 41.59 2.28 1.94
N GLY A 4 40.38 2.66 2.36
CA GLY A 4 39.77 2.20 3.59
C GLY A 4 39.58 0.68 3.55
N VAL A 5 39.89 0.00 4.66
CA VAL A 5 39.72 -1.46 4.77
C VAL A 5 38.22 -1.75 4.87
N PRO A 6 37.64 -2.63 4.04
CA PRO A 6 36.21 -2.92 4.09
C PRO A 6 35.86 -3.61 5.42
N MET A 7 34.87 -3.07 6.14
CA MET A 7 34.31 -3.69 7.35
C MET A 7 32.95 -4.33 7.04
N LEU A 8 32.52 -5.30 7.84
CA LEU A 8 31.19 -5.92 7.70
C LEU A 8 30.18 -5.21 8.60
N CYS A 9 28.97 -5.00 8.09
CA CYS A 9 27.86 -4.52 8.89
C CYS A 9 27.52 -5.53 10.01
N PRO A 10 27.38 -5.09 11.29
CA PRO A 10 27.10 -5.99 12.41
C PRO A 10 25.72 -6.64 12.34
N ASN A 11 24.79 -6.07 11.57
CA ASN A 11 23.43 -6.60 11.42
C ASN A 11 23.30 -7.56 10.23
N CYS A 12 23.61 -7.09 9.01
CA CYS A 12 23.35 -7.86 7.79
C CYS A 12 24.59 -8.51 7.15
N LYS A 13 25.79 -8.31 7.73
CA LYS A 13 27.06 -8.87 7.26
C LYS A 13 27.49 -8.45 5.85
N ASN A 14 26.83 -7.47 5.23
CA ASN A 14 27.32 -6.88 3.98
C ASN A 14 28.56 -6.01 4.21
N GLN A 15 29.46 -5.97 3.23
CA GLN A 15 30.62 -5.08 3.25
C GLN A 15 30.19 -3.62 3.14
N ILE A 16 30.80 -2.77 3.97
CA ILE A 16 30.55 -1.34 4.05
C ILE A 16 31.88 -0.58 4.13
N SER A 17 31.85 0.69 3.72
CA SER A 17 33.00 1.58 3.82
C SER A 17 33.33 1.87 5.30
N ASP A 18 34.62 1.99 5.63
CA ASP A 18 35.14 2.39 6.94
C ASP A 18 34.81 3.84 7.33
N THR A 19 34.21 4.60 6.42
CA THR A 19 33.74 5.98 6.63
C THR A 19 32.21 6.08 6.59
N ALA A 20 31.49 4.98 6.35
CA ALA A 20 30.03 5.00 6.22
C ALA A 20 29.36 5.07 7.60
N SER A 21 28.67 6.16 7.91
CA SER A 21 27.91 6.30 9.18
C SER A 21 26.72 5.35 9.30
N PHE A 22 26.31 4.72 8.19
CA PHE A 22 25.23 3.75 8.13
C PHE A 22 25.48 2.70 7.03
N CYS A 23 24.95 1.49 7.21
CA CYS A 23 25.00 0.44 6.19
C CYS A 23 24.05 0.78 5.04
N THR A 24 24.57 0.88 3.81
CA THR A 24 23.77 1.14 2.60
C THR A 24 22.80 0.02 2.24
N PHE A 25 22.98 -1.19 2.79
CA PHE A 25 22.14 -2.34 2.50
C PHE A 25 21.00 -2.57 3.52
N CYS A 26 21.24 -2.28 4.80
CA CYS A 26 20.24 -2.53 5.86
C CYS A 26 19.92 -1.32 6.75
N GLY A 27 20.62 -0.19 6.57
CA GLY A 27 20.36 1.05 7.30
C GLY A 27 20.85 1.06 8.75
N THR A 28 21.52 0.01 9.22
CA THR A 28 22.09 -0.03 10.59
C THR A 28 23.17 1.04 10.73
N ALA A 29 23.06 1.88 11.76
CA ALA A 29 24.07 2.88 12.09
C ALA A 29 25.39 2.20 12.48
N VAL A 30 26.50 2.76 12.01
CA VAL A 30 27.84 2.21 12.21
C VAL A 30 28.61 3.26 13.01
N GLN A 31 28.95 2.92 14.25
CA GLN A 31 29.70 3.81 15.12
C GLN A 31 31.17 3.79 14.71
N HIS A 32 31.64 4.90 14.14
CA HIS A 32 33.07 5.14 13.92
C HIS A 32 33.65 5.67 15.23
N ALA A 33 34.42 4.85 15.93
CA ALA A 33 35.24 5.35 17.03
C ALA A 33 36.43 6.11 16.42
N PRO A 34 36.56 7.44 16.62
CA PRO A 34 37.79 8.11 16.24
C PRO A 34 38.91 7.65 17.19
N ALA A 35 39.99 7.13 16.62
CA ALA A 35 41.22 6.88 17.34
C ALA A 35 41.87 8.23 17.71
N SER A 36 41.95 8.57 19.00
CA SER A 36 43.16 9.04 19.68
C SER A 36 42.91 9.40 21.17
N ALA A 37 43.62 8.67 22.03
CA ALA A 37 44.31 9.05 23.28
C ALA A 37 43.70 10.09 24.25
N GLY A 38 43.46 9.64 25.48
CA GLY A 38 43.31 10.49 26.67
C GLY A 38 42.88 9.70 27.91
N THR A 39 43.85 9.28 28.71
CA THR A 39 43.72 8.54 29.98
C THR A 39 42.87 9.30 31.00
N GLY A 40 41.90 8.64 31.65
CA GLY A 40 41.21 9.20 32.81
C GLY A 40 39.93 8.47 33.23
N ALA A 41 40.07 7.61 34.25
CA ALA A 41 39.09 7.18 35.26
C ALA A 41 37.62 6.90 34.86
N SER A 42 37.24 5.65 35.13
CA SER A 42 35.88 5.11 35.19
C SER A 42 34.86 6.01 35.86
N GLN A 43 33.77 6.29 35.16
CA GLN A 43 32.44 6.29 35.75
C GLN A 43 31.51 5.52 34.82
N ASP A 44 30.98 4.42 35.36
CA ASP A 44 29.91 3.62 34.78
C ASP A 44 28.71 4.52 34.43
N GLN A 45 28.56 4.84 33.16
CA GLN A 45 27.26 5.19 32.59
C GLN A 45 26.90 4.10 31.59
N PRO A 46 25.81 3.34 31.82
CA PRO A 46 25.33 2.40 30.82
C PRO A 46 25.05 3.16 29.51
N PRO A 47 25.27 2.53 28.34
CA PRO A 47 25.09 3.18 27.05
C PRO A 47 23.67 3.74 27.00
N MET A 48 23.57 5.05 26.73
CA MET A 48 22.32 5.75 26.50
C MET A 48 21.65 5.09 25.30
N GLN A 49 20.81 4.08 25.58
CA GLN A 49 19.85 3.59 24.63
C GLN A 49 19.02 4.81 24.24
N THR A 50 19.02 5.16 22.96
CA THR A 50 18.01 6.06 22.41
C THR A 50 16.67 5.38 22.65
N GLN A 51 16.07 5.64 23.82
CA GLN A 51 14.76 5.15 24.19
C GLN A 51 13.80 5.78 23.20
N MET A 52 13.40 5.00 22.19
CA MET A 52 12.29 5.36 21.34
C MET A 52 11.10 5.66 22.26
N PRO A 53 10.33 6.73 21.98
CA PRO A 53 9.13 7.03 22.75
C PRO A 53 8.25 5.78 22.88
N ALA A 54 7.74 5.52 24.10
CA ALA A 54 6.91 4.36 24.37
C ALA A 54 5.78 4.25 23.32
N GLY A 55 5.70 3.10 22.65
CA GLY A 55 4.67 2.79 21.66
C GLY A 55 5.07 2.96 20.19
N ILE A 56 6.29 3.42 19.87
CA ILE A 56 6.82 3.44 18.49
C ILE A 56 7.64 2.16 18.25
N PRO A 57 7.25 1.29 17.30
CA PRO A 57 7.97 0.06 17.03
C PRO A 57 9.33 0.33 16.37
N ALA A 58 10.30 -0.55 16.64
CA ALA A 58 11.57 -0.55 15.92
C ALA A 58 11.35 -0.80 14.41
N PRO A 59 12.27 -0.35 13.54
CA PRO A 59 12.14 -0.59 12.10
C PRO A 59 11.96 -2.08 11.77
N GLY A 60 10.88 -2.41 11.06
CA GLY A 60 10.45 -3.77 10.75
C GLY A 60 9.03 -3.80 10.17
N PHE A 61 8.71 -4.87 9.44
CA PHE A 61 7.32 -5.14 9.04
C PHE A 61 6.58 -5.85 10.18
N SER A 62 5.29 -5.58 10.27
CA SER A 62 4.41 -6.09 11.32
C SER A 62 4.16 -7.58 11.15
N GLU A 63 4.22 -8.30 12.25
CA GLU A 63 3.82 -9.72 12.32
C GLU A 63 2.30 -9.90 12.36
N ARG A 64 1.55 -8.80 12.57
CA ARG A 64 0.08 -8.79 12.67
C ARG A 64 -0.64 -8.98 11.33
N LEU A 65 0.08 -9.22 10.24
CA LEU A 65 -0.53 -9.47 8.93
C LEU A 65 -1.55 -10.64 8.95
N ASN A 66 -1.29 -11.65 9.78
CA ASN A 66 -2.14 -12.84 9.94
C ASN A 66 -3.06 -12.77 11.17
N ASP A 67 -3.21 -11.59 11.78
CA ASP A 67 -4.11 -11.42 12.92
C ASP A 67 -5.57 -11.73 12.51
N PRO A 68 -6.28 -12.61 13.25
CA PRO A 68 -7.64 -12.99 12.91
C PRO A 68 -8.61 -11.81 12.85
N GLU A 69 -8.39 -10.75 13.64
CA GLU A 69 -9.21 -9.55 13.62
C GLU A 69 -9.02 -8.74 12.34
N ILE A 70 -7.76 -8.61 11.89
CA ILE A 70 -7.44 -7.97 10.61
C ILE A 70 -8.11 -8.77 9.49
N LEU A 71 -7.89 -10.09 9.43
CA LEU A 71 -8.49 -10.97 8.41
C LEU A 71 -10.03 -10.93 8.42
N ALA A 72 -10.65 -10.87 9.60
CA ALA A 72 -12.10 -10.76 9.74
C ALA A 72 -12.63 -9.42 9.21
N ALA A 73 -11.94 -8.32 9.50
CA ALA A 73 -12.29 -7.00 8.99
C ALA A 73 -12.21 -6.96 7.45
N MET A 74 -11.23 -7.64 6.86
CA MET A 74 -11.10 -7.76 5.40
C MET A 74 -12.24 -8.55 4.75
N LYS A 75 -12.60 -9.71 5.33
CA LYS A 75 -13.67 -10.57 4.82
C LYS A 75 -15.03 -9.86 4.81
N ARG A 76 -15.25 -8.94 5.76
CA ARG A 76 -16.48 -8.13 5.81
C ARG A 76 -16.63 -7.25 4.57
N ASN A 77 -15.56 -6.61 4.11
CA ASN A 77 -15.60 -5.72 2.96
C ASN A 77 -15.83 -6.48 1.63
N SER A 78 -15.20 -7.64 1.46
CA SER A 78 -15.36 -8.45 0.25
C SER A 78 -16.75 -9.12 0.16
N ARG A 79 -17.40 -9.42 1.30
CA ARG A 79 -18.77 -9.93 1.34
C ARG A 79 -19.79 -8.95 0.76
N ALA A 80 -19.71 -7.68 1.14
CA ALA A 80 -20.64 -6.66 0.65
C ALA A 80 -20.58 -6.56 -0.89
N ALA A 81 -19.38 -6.48 -1.46
CA ALA A 81 -19.20 -6.45 -2.92
C ALA A 81 -19.75 -7.71 -3.62
N GLY A 82 -19.62 -8.89 -3.00
CA GLY A 82 -20.20 -10.13 -3.52
C GLY A 82 -21.73 -10.10 -3.54
N ILE A 83 -22.37 -9.59 -2.48
CA ILE A 83 -23.83 -9.48 -2.38
C ILE A 83 -24.37 -8.53 -3.46
N PHE A 84 -23.75 -7.37 -3.65
CA PHE A 84 -24.15 -6.45 -4.72
C PHE A 84 -24.01 -7.10 -6.11
N GLY A 85 -22.95 -7.88 -6.34
CA GLY A 85 -22.79 -8.63 -7.58
C GLY A 85 -23.94 -9.60 -7.84
N ILE A 86 -24.40 -10.34 -6.82
CA ILE A 86 -25.53 -11.29 -6.94
C ILE A 86 -26.83 -10.59 -7.34
N VAL A 87 -27.03 -9.34 -6.96
CA VAL A 87 -28.25 -8.57 -7.30
C VAL A 87 -28.11 -7.86 -8.64
N ILE A 88 -26.99 -7.18 -8.89
CA ILE A 88 -26.79 -6.35 -10.08
C ILE A 88 -26.64 -7.19 -11.34
N ILE A 89 -25.93 -8.32 -11.27
CA ILE A 89 -25.66 -9.16 -12.45
C ILE A 89 -26.95 -9.71 -13.10
N PRO A 90 -27.92 -10.29 -12.37
CA PRO A 90 -29.16 -10.78 -12.99
C PRO A 90 -30.19 -9.68 -13.28
N MET A 91 -30.01 -8.46 -12.78
CA MET A 91 -31.00 -7.38 -12.88
C MET A 91 -31.39 -7.06 -14.34
N PRO A 92 -30.46 -6.95 -15.31
CA PRO A 92 -30.83 -6.76 -16.72
C PRO A 92 -31.68 -7.90 -17.25
N LEU A 93 -31.30 -9.15 -17.00
CA LEU A 93 -32.07 -10.32 -17.44
C LEU A 93 -33.50 -10.28 -16.87
N ILE A 94 -33.64 -10.06 -15.56
CA ILE A 94 -34.96 -9.96 -14.91
C ILE A 94 -35.77 -8.80 -15.52
N GLY A 95 -35.14 -7.65 -15.74
CA GLY A 95 -35.77 -6.48 -16.36
C GLY A 95 -36.31 -6.76 -17.77
N PHE A 96 -35.52 -7.41 -18.64
CA PHE A 96 -35.96 -7.79 -19.98
C PHE A 96 -37.09 -8.83 -19.96
N LEU A 97 -37.03 -9.80 -19.05
CA LEU A 97 -38.11 -10.79 -18.90
C LEU A 97 -39.42 -10.15 -18.44
N ILE A 98 -39.37 -9.18 -17.51
CA ILE A 98 -40.55 -8.40 -17.10
C ILE A 98 -41.05 -7.55 -18.29
N TYR A 99 -40.16 -6.87 -19.00
CA TYR A 99 -40.53 -6.04 -20.15
C TYR A 99 -41.25 -6.85 -21.25
N SER A 100 -40.77 -8.06 -21.56
CA SER A 100 -41.44 -8.96 -22.50
C SER A 100 -42.83 -9.38 -22.02
N ARG A 101 -43.03 -9.55 -20.71
CA ARG A 101 -44.35 -9.94 -20.19
C ARG A 101 -45.38 -8.83 -20.28
N PHE A 102 -44.96 -7.57 -20.15
CA PHE A 102 -45.85 -6.40 -20.10
C PHE A 102 -45.93 -5.62 -21.42
N SER A 103 -44.99 -5.83 -22.34
CA SER A 103 -45.00 -5.18 -23.64
C SER A 103 -45.17 -6.21 -24.75
N GLU A 104 -46.08 -5.94 -25.68
CA GLU A 104 -46.23 -6.72 -26.92
C GLU A 104 -45.12 -6.42 -27.94
N LYS A 105 -44.06 -5.71 -27.52
CA LYS A 105 -42.98 -5.24 -28.38
C LYS A 105 -41.79 -6.18 -28.44
N MET A 106 -41.73 -7.19 -27.55
CA MET A 106 -40.58 -8.09 -27.46
C MET A 106 -41.02 -9.50 -27.05
N GLU A 107 -40.71 -10.46 -27.91
CA GLU A 107 -40.92 -11.89 -27.67
C GLU A 107 -40.04 -12.40 -26.52
N PHE A 108 -40.50 -13.43 -25.82
CA PHE A 108 -39.78 -14.00 -24.67
C PHE A 108 -38.38 -14.51 -25.03
N SER A 109 -38.23 -15.13 -26.21
CA SER A 109 -36.94 -15.63 -26.71
C SER A 109 -35.94 -14.50 -26.98
N GLU A 110 -36.43 -13.35 -27.47
CA GLU A 110 -35.59 -12.18 -27.73
C GLU A 110 -35.15 -11.52 -26.42
N ALA A 111 -36.07 -11.37 -25.47
CA ALA A 111 -35.78 -10.87 -24.13
C ALA A 111 -34.76 -11.74 -23.39
N LEU A 112 -34.88 -13.07 -23.47
CA LEU A 112 -33.93 -14.01 -22.88
C LEU A 112 -32.53 -13.84 -23.49
N LYS A 113 -32.42 -13.73 -24.82
CA LYS A 113 -31.13 -13.54 -25.51
C LYS A 113 -30.46 -12.24 -25.11
N ILE A 114 -31.16 -11.12 -25.22
CA ILE A 114 -30.61 -9.79 -24.91
C ILE A 114 -30.25 -9.71 -23.42
N GLY A 115 -31.15 -10.13 -22.53
CA GLY A 115 -30.94 -10.12 -21.09
C GLY A 115 -29.76 -11.00 -20.67
N ALA A 116 -29.61 -12.18 -21.28
CA ALA A 116 -28.48 -13.07 -21.00
C ALA A 116 -27.15 -12.49 -21.50
N ILE A 117 -27.11 -11.88 -22.68
CA ILE A 117 -25.90 -11.23 -23.21
C ILE A 117 -25.44 -10.11 -22.27
N VAL A 118 -26.32 -9.19 -21.91
CA VAL A 118 -25.98 -8.04 -21.04
C VAL A 118 -25.52 -8.52 -19.66
N SER A 119 -26.27 -9.44 -19.04
CA SER A 119 -25.92 -10.02 -17.73
C SER A 119 -24.60 -10.80 -17.80
N GLY A 120 -24.35 -11.49 -18.91
CA GLY A 120 -23.10 -12.20 -19.19
C GLY A 120 -21.89 -11.25 -19.24
N VAL A 121 -22.02 -10.07 -19.86
CA VAL A 121 -20.96 -9.05 -19.87
C VAL A 121 -20.64 -8.59 -18.45
N PHE A 122 -21.65 -8.27 -17.63
CA PHE A 122 -21.43 -7.92 -16.21
C PHE A 122 -20.74 -9.03 -15.42
N LEU A 123 -21.15 -10.29 -15.64
CA LEU A 123 -20.52 -11.45 -15.02
C LEU A 123 -19.05 -11.59 -15.44
N LEU A 124 -18.74 -11.47 -16.73
CA LEU A 124 -17.37 -11.54 -17.24
C LEU A 124 -16.47 -10.46 -16.62
N PHE A 125 -16.95 -9.22 -16.54
CA PHE A 125 -16.22 -8.13 -15.87
C PHE A 125 -16.00 -8.41 -14.38
N ALA A 126 -17.00 -8.94 -13.67
CA ALA A 126 -16.89 -9.29 -12.27
C ALA A 126 -15.85 -10.40 -12.04
N LEU A 127 -15.86 -11.45 -12.87
CA LEU A 127 -14.92 -12.55 -12.84
C LEU A 127 -13.50 -12.09 -13.16
N PHE A 128 -13.32 -11.29 -14.23
CA PHE A 128 -12.02 -10.73 -14.60
C PHE A 128 -11.45 -9.84 -13.48
N SER A 129 -12.28 -8.98 -12.89
CA SER A 129 -11.88 -8.11 -11.77
C SER A 129 -11.50 -8.92 -10.52
N ALA A 130 -12.22 -10.00 -10.24
CA ALA A 130 -11.88 -10.91 -9.15
C ALA A 130 -10.55 -11.65 -9.42
N ALA A 131 -10.34 -12.14 -10.64
CA ALA A 131 -9.10 -12.80 -11.05
C ALA A 131 -7.88 -11.86 -10.97
N LYS A 132 -8.00 -10.64 -11.51
CA LYS A 132 -6.96 -9.61 -11.45
C LYS A 132 -6.55 -9.28 -10.01
N ARG A 133 -7.52 -9.14 -9.10
CA ARG A 133 -7.26 -8.94 -7.66
C ARG A 133 -6.47 -10.11 -7.05
N ARG A 134 -6.86 -11.35 -7.37
CA ARG A 134 -6.15 -12.57 -6.89
C ARG A 134 -4.73 -12.68 -7.42
N MET A 135 -4.47 -12.22 -8.65
CA MET A 135 -3.14 -12.26 -9.25
C MET A 135 -2.20 -11.16 -8.74
N THR A 136 -2.73 -10.12 -8.10
CA THR A 136 -1.92 -9.05 -7.56
C THR A 136 -1.18 -9.56 -6.32
N LYS A 137 0.14 -9.61 -6.38
CA LYS A 137 1.00 -10.11 -5.30
C LYS A 137 1.53 -8.97 -4.43
N SER A 138 1.70 -9.25 -3.14
CA SER A 138 2.48 -8.40 -2.26
C SER A 138 3.92 -8.27 -2.76
N TYR A 139 4.52 -7.12 -2.49
CA TYR A 139 5.92 -6.86 -2.80
C TYR A 139 6.50 -5.83 -1.85
N ASP A 140 7.82 -5.89 -1.65
CA ASP A 140 8.56 -4.88 -0.91
C ASP A 140 9.20 -3.92 -1.92
N ALA A 141 9.21 -2.63 -1.59
CA ALA A 141 9.79 -1.61 -2.46
C ALA A 141 10.34 -0.42 -1.68
N VAL A 142 11.17 0.37 -2.36
CA VAL A 142 11.66 1.67 -1.90
C VAL A 142 11.15 2.74 -2.85
N VAL A 143 10.66 3.86 -2.30
CA VAL A 143 10.28 5.01 -3.11
C VAL A 143 11.53 5.70 -3.62
N THR A 144 11.66 5.81 -4.94
CA THR A 144 12.83 6.41 -5.58
C THR A 144 12.58 7.83 -6.07
N ASP A 145 11.33 8.16 -6.40
CA ASP A 145 10.98 9.45 -7.00
C ASP A 145 9.48 9.72 -6.86
N LYS A 146 9.08 11.00 -6.93
CA LYS A 146 7.69 11.46 -6.96
C LYS A 146 7.51 12.53 -8.01
N ARG A 147 6.40 12.49 -8.75
CA ARG A 147 6.12 13.43 -9.85
C ARG A 147 4.68 13.87 -9.82
N THR A 148 4.44 15.13 -10.18
CA THR A 148 3.11 15.67 -10.43
C THR A 148 3.07 16.15 -11.88
N ARG A 149 2.05 15.75 -12.64
CA ARG A 149 1.88 16.13 -14.04
C ARG A 149 0.43 16.45 -14.32
N THR A 150 0.14 17.67 -14.75
CA THR A 150 -1.19 18.01 -15.28
C THR A 150 -1.26 17.67 -16.75
N THR A 151 -2.29 16.94 -17.15
CA THR A 151 -2.54 16.51 -18.53
C THR A 151 -3.89 17.05 -19.01
N TYR A 152 -3.99 17.30 -20.30
CA TYR A 152 -5.25 17.71 -20.94
C TYR A 152 -5.87 16.50 -21.61
N ARG A 153 -7.08 16.13 -21.22
CA ARG A 153 -7.87 15.14 -21.94
C ARG A 153 -8.78 15.86 -22.92
N HIS A 154 -8.58 15.59 -24.22
CA HIS A 154 -9.55 16.00 -25.23
C HIS A 154 -10.82 15.18 -25.06
N THR A 155 -11.94 15.85 -24.83
CA THR A 155 -13.26 15.24 -24.94
C THR A 155 -13.83 15.54 -26.32
N ASN A 156 -14.88 14.83 -26.75
CA ASN A 156 -15.53 15.07 -28.06
C ASN A 156 -16.26 16.44 -28.14
N SER A 157 -16.29 17.20 -27.03
CA SER A 157 -16.75 18.58 -26.92
C SER A 157 -15.53 19.49 -26.84
N ASP A 158 -15.58 20.74 -27.33
CA ASP A 158 -14.48 21.71 -27.26
C ASP A 158 -13.96 22.03 -25.83
N ASP A 159 -14.54 21.39 -24.81
CA ASP A 159 -14.12 21.42 -23.42
C ASP A 159 -12.89 20.52 -23.17
N LYS A 160 -11.83 21.13 -22.63
CA LYS A 160 -10.62 20.44 -22.18
C LYS A 160 -10.73 20.16 -20.68
N GLU A 161 -10.74 18.89 -20.30
CA GLU A 161 -10.64 18.50 -18.90
C GLU A 161 -9.15 18.47 -18.49
N MET A 162 -8.79 19.27 -17.49
CA MET A 162 -7.47 19.23 -16.86
C MET A 162 -7.47 18.13 -15.80
N ILE A 163 -6.54 17.18 -15.91
CA ILE A 163 -6.40 16.08 -14.96
C ILE A 163 -4.98 16.08 -14.42
N THR A 164 -4.84 16.26 -13.11
CA THR A 164 -3.54 16.17 -12.43
C THR A 164 -3.25 14.72 -12.03
N GLU A 165 -2.14 14.20 -12.53
CA GLU A 165 -1.59 12.89 -12.21
C GLU A 165 -0.49 13.02 -11.15
N TYR A 166 -0.59 12.23 -10.08
CA TYR A 166 0.39 12.09 -9.01
C TYR A 166 1.05 10.72 -9.13
N THR A 167 2.34 10.69 -9.43
CA THR A 167 3.10 9.45 -9.65
C THR A 167 4.11 9.24 -8.53
N THR A 168 3.99 8.11 -7.83
CA THR A 168 5.01 7.59 -6.92
C THR A 168 5.80 6.50 -7.64
N VAL A 169 7.09 6.74 -7.89
CA VAL A 169 7.98 5.77 -8.55
C VAL A 169 8.69 4.96 -7.48
N VAL A 170 8.60 3.64 -7.61
CA VAL A 170 9.13 2.71 -6.61
C VAL A 170 10.01 1.66 -7.28
N ARG A 171 11.06 1.24 -6.58
CA ARG A 171 11.92 0.13 -6.98
C ARG A 171 11.66 -1.04 -6.04
N THR A 172 11.18 -2.15 -6.59
CA THR A 172 10.98 -3.38 -5.81
C THR A 172 12.31 -4.00 -5.44
N ASP A 173 12.31 -4.86 -4.42
CA ASP A 173 13.42 -5.72 -4.03
C ASP A 173 14.06 -6.51 -5.20
N SER A 174 13.26 -6.97 -6.15
CA SER A 174 13.73 -7.63 -7.38
C SER A 174 14.43 -6.70 -8.39
N GLY A 175 14.60 -5.43 -8.06
CA GLY A 175 15.19 -4.40 -8.92
C GLY A 175 14.23 -3.78 -9.94
N LYS A 176 13.02 -4.32 -10.10
CA LYS A 176 12.01 -3.80 -11.04
C LYS A 176 11.48 -2.43 -10.60
N THR A 177 11.43 -1.49 -11.53
CA THR A 177 10.77 -0.19 -11.31
C THR A 177 9.27 -0.30 -11.60
N ARG A 178 8.45 0.28 -10.71
CA ARG A 178 6.99 0.38 -10.83
C ARG A 178 6.56 1.83 -10.63
N LYS A 179 5.41 2.18 -11.21
CA LYS A 179 4.77 3.48 -11.01
C LYS A 179 3.42 3.25 -10.36
N ILE A 180 3.16 3.95 -9.27
CA ILE A 180 1.84 4.05 -8.65
C ILE A 180 1.30 5.41 -9.10
N VAL A 181 0.22 5.38 -9.89
CA VAL A 181 -0.38 6.58 -10.46
C VAL A 181 -1.72 6.80 -9.79
N GLU A 182 -1.89 7.96 -9.17
CA GLU A 182 -3.09 8.42 -8.50
C GLU A 182 -3.53 9.74 -9.15
N TYR A 183 -4.81 10.05 -9.09
CA TYR A 183 -5.38 11.19 -9.81
C TYR A 183 -6.00 12.18 -8.83
N GLU A 184 -6.03 13.44 -9.22
CA GLU A 184 -6.81 14.47 -8.55
C GLU A 184 -8.27 14.02 -8.37
N GLY A 185 -8.84 14.29 -7.20
CA GLY A 185 -10.18 13.81 -6.81
C GLY A 185 -10.22 12.38 -6.23
N SER A 186 -9.11 11.64 -6.26
CA SER A 186 -8.96 10.36 -5.56
C SER A 186 -8.12 10.49 -4.28
N PRO A 187 -8.29 9.62 -3.27
CA PRO A 187 -7.38 9.56 -2.14
C PRO A 187 -5.95 9.21 -2.61
N LEU A 188 -5.01 10.12 -2.42
CA LEU A 188 -3.59 9.97 -2.78
C LEU A 188 -2.85 9.10 -1.75
N GLN A 189 -3.26 7.84 -1.62
CA GLN A 189 -2.80 6.92 -0.59
C GLN A 189 -1.30 6.64 -0.63
N ALA A 190 -0.70 6.52 -1.82
CA ALA A 190 0.74 6.32 -1.94
C ALA A 190 1.48 7.65 -1.91
N PHE A 191 1.02 8.61 -2.71
CA PHE A 191 1.71 9.88 -2.92
C PHE A 191 1.77 10.75 -1.65
N ASP A 192 0.72 10.75 -0.81
CA ASP A 192 0.74 11.54 0.44
C ASP A 192 1.40 10.79 1.61
N TYR A 193 1.35 9.46 1.60
CA TYR A 193 1.72 8.66 2.77
C TYR A 193 3.18 8.19 2.76
N LEU A 194 3.73 7.91 1.58
CA LEU A 194 5.10 7.40 1.42
C LEU A 194 6.03 8.53 1.05
N ASN A 195 7.23 8.63 1.62
CA ASN A 195 8.25 9.61 1.25
C ASN A 195 9.36 8.98 0.41
N ILE A 196 10.10 9.81 -0.33
CA ILE A 196 11.28 9.36 -1.07
C ILE A 196 12.29 8.76 -0.07
N GLY A 197 12.77 7.55 -0.37
CA GLY A 197 13.63 6.77 0.51
C GLY A 197 12.89 5.81 1.45
N ASP A 198 11.56 5.91 1.58
CA ASP A 198 10.81 4.99 2.42
C ASP A 198 10.82 3.58 1.81
N ARG A 199 11.21 2.61 2.64
CA ARG A 199 10.97 1.18 2.37
C ARG A 199 9.59 0.82 2.89
N PHE A 200 8.79 0.18 2.05
CA PHE A 200 7.43 -0.23 2.38
C PHE A 200 7.10 -1.61 1.82
N ARG A 201 6.04 -2.20 2.34
CA ARG A 201 5.40 -3.42 1.83
C ARG A 201 4.02 -3.09 1.29
N PHE A 202 3.75 -3.57 0.08
CA PHE A 202 2.44 -3.49 -0.54
C PHE A 202 1.61 -4.73 -0.22
N HIS A 203 0.39 -4.51 0.24
CA HIS A 203 -0.58 -5.52 0.64
C HIS A 203 -1.88 -5.34 -0.16
N PRO A 204 -1.99 -5.96 -1.35
CA PRO A 204 -3.10 -5.72 -2.28
C PRO A 204 -4.48 -6.06 -1.71
N GLN A 205 -4.52 -6.86 -0.67
CA GLN A 205 -5.75 -7.26 -0.01
C GLN A 205 -6.38 -6.11 0.78
N PHE A 206 -5.59 -5.18 1.31
CA PHE A 206 -6.06 -4.15 2.26
C PHE A 206 -6.71 -2.95 1.56
N VAL A 207 -7.61 -2.27 2.28
CA VAL A 207 -8.22 -1.01 1.82
C VAL A 207 -7.17 0.10 1.73
N PHE A 208 -6.25 0.10 2.70
CA PHE A 208 -5.04 0.90 2.66
C PHE A 208 -3.84 -0.04 2.54
N PRO A 209 -3.20 -0.14 1.35
CA PRO A 209 -2.33 -1.27 1.03
C PRO A 209 -0.85 -1.02 1.33
N TYR A 210 -0.49 0.09 1.98
CA TYR A 210 0.91 0.46 2.19
C TYR A 210 1.31 0.35 3.67
N GLU A 211 2.32 -0.46 3.94
CA GLU A 211 2.93 -0.58 5.26
C GLU A 211 4.37 -0.06 5.24
N HIS A 212 4.67 0.93 6.08
CA HIS A 212 6.03 1.42 6.29
C HIS A 212 6.90 0.37 6.99
N TYR A 213 8.13 0.20 6.53
CA TYR A 213 9.15 -0.58 7.25
C TYR A 213 9.61 0.17 8.50
N ASP A 214 9.96 1.45 8.35
CA ASP A 214 10.35 2.31 9.47
C ASP A 214 9.19 3.22 9.86
N LYS A 215 8.38 2.75 10.79
CA LYS A 215 7.16 3.45 11.25
C LYS A 215 7.48 4.66 12.12
N SER A 216 8.70 4.78 12.64
CA SER A 216 9.12 5.87 13.52
C SER A 216 9.19 7.23 12.83
N LYS A 217 9.34 7.23 11.51
CA LYS A 217 9.43 8.45 10.68
C LYS A 217 8.08 8.91 10.13
N ALA A 218 7.05 8.06 10.25
CA ALA A 218 5.74 8.41 9.76
C ALA A 218 5.06 9.38 10.74
N PRO A 219 4.37 10.44 10.26
CA PRO A 219 3.60 11.32 11.14
C PRO A 219 2.33 10.65 11.69
N TYR A 220 1.85 9.60 11.02
CA TYR A 220 0.66 8.82 11.38
C TYR A 220 0.73 7.43 10.75
N LEU A 221 -0.09 6.50 11.26
CA LEU A 221 -0.32 5.19 10.65
C LEU A 221 -1.74 5.09 10.09
N CYS A 222 -1.86 4.70 8.83
CA CYS A 222 -3.15 4.41 8.21
C CYS A 222 -3.65 3.01 8.59
N CYS A 223 -4.92 2.93 8.99
CA CYS A 223 -5.57 1.65 9.24
C CYS A 223 -5.77 0.87 7.94
N VAL A 224 -5.24 -0.35 7.88
CA VAL A 224 -5.36 -1.25 6.72
C VAL A 224 -6.80 -1.63 6.36
N SER A 225 -7.72 -1.56 7.32
CA SER A 225 -9.13 -1.91 7.12
C SER A 225 -9.98 -0.73 6.63
N CYS A 226 -9.75 0.49 7.12
CA CYS A 226 -10.65 1.62 6.84
C CYS A 226 -9.94 2.89 6.32
N GLY A 227 -8.61 2.88 6.22
CA GLY A 227 -7.81 4.01 5.75
C GLY A 227 -7.71 5.20 6.71
N ARG A 228 -8.32 5.14 7.91
CA ARG A 228 -8.19 6.24 8.88
C ARG A 228 -6.74 6.41 9.31
N ARG A 229 -6.26 7.65 9.34
CA ARG A 229 -4.98 8.06 9.95
C ARG A 229 -5.12 8.00 11.47
N ASN A 230 -4.15 7.40 12.14
CA ASN A 230 -4.10 7.28 13.60
C ASN A 230 -2.69 7.71 14.06
N PRO A 231 -2.54 8.15 15.33
CA PRO A 231 -1.23 8.39 15.91
C PRO A 231 -0.33 7.15 15.78
N VAL A 232 0.97 7.32 15.52
CA VAL A 232 1.92 6.19 15.43
C VAL A 232 2.01 5.42 16.75
N THR A 233 1.76 6.08 17.88
CA THR A 233 1.73 5.47 19.21
C THR A 233 0.48 4.63 19.46
N ALA A 234 -0.61 4.79 18.69
CA ALA A 234 -1.85 4.03 18.89
C ALA A 234 -1.68 2.57 18.44
N ASP A 235 -2.12 1.60 19.24
CA ASP A 235 -2.08 0.17 18.86
C ASP A 235 -3.26 -0.27 18.00
N ARG A 236 -4.37 0.48 18.07
CA ARG A 236 -5.64 0.16 17.41
C ARG A 236 -6.19 1.39 16.71
N CYS A 237 -6.96 1.15 15.64
CA CYS A 237 -7.60 2.23 14.90
C CYS A 237 -8.73 2.87 15.70
N GLU A 238 -8.75 4.19 15.80
CA GLU A 238 -9.75 4.96 16.54
C GLU A 238 -11.17 4.90 15.92
N LYS A 239 -11.28 4.49 14.64
CA LYS A 239 -12.58 4.37 13.96
C LYS A 239 -13.17 2.97 14.06
N CYS A 240 -12.42 1.98 13.61
CA CYS A 240 -12.93 0.62 13.44
C CYS A 240 -12.40 -0.35 14.49
N ASN A 241 -11.54 0.11 15.39
CA ASN A 241 -10.94 -0.69 16.44
C ASN A 241 -10.24 -1.96 15.89
N VAL A 242 -9.67 -1.91 14.69
CA VAL A 242 -8.83 -2.98 14.16
C VAL A 242 -7.38 -2.71 14.57
N PRO A 243 -6.59 -3.71 14.97
CA PRO A 243 -5.17 -3.55 15.25
C PRO A 243 -4.43 -2.84 14.11
N LEU A 244 -3.54 -1.91 14.47
CA LEU A 244 -2.66 -1.26 13.50
C LEU A 244 -1.44 -2.15 13.24
N LEU A 245 -0.95 -2.13 12.00
CA LEU A 245 0.31 -2.77 11.64
C LEU A 245 1.44 -1.98 12.28
N LYS A 246 1.95 -2.51 13.39
CA LYS A 246 3.15 -2.05 14.10
C LYS A 246 4.24 -3.08 13.93
#